data_AF-A0A834LNK0-F1
#
_entry.id   AF-A0A834LNK0-F1
#
_cell.length_a   1.000
_cell.length_b   1.000
_cell.length_c   1.000
_cell.angle_alpha   90.00
_cell.angle_beta   90.00
_cell.angle_gamma   90.00
#
_symmetry.space_group_name_H-M   'P 1'
#
loop_
_entity.id
_entity.type
_entity.pdbx_description
1 polymer ?
#
loop_
_entity_poly.entity_id
_entity_poly.type
_entity_poly.pdbx_seq_one_letter_code
_entity_poly.pdbx_strand_id
1 'polypeptide(L)'
;MEANGARYLGLLVFHGNSKRDLYSYVKDNTIKRLRRWKDNQVNHAGREVLLKSVVLPLPNYAISCFRLRKTILQQISSEVLWFWWGSKEGERKIHWIKWDKLSLCKGDGGLGLRDMESFNKVLLAK
;
A
#
# COMPACT_ATOMS: atom_id res chain seq x y z
N MET A 1 -28.69 3.50 13.24
CA MET A 1 -27.90 4.47 14.05
C MET A 1 -26.45 4.27 13.69
N GLU A 2 -25.92 5.16 12.85
CA GLU A 2 -24.56 5.09 12.30
C GLU A 2 -23.54 5.44 13.39
N ALA A 3 -22.65 4.51 13.71
CA ALA A 3 -21.49 4.79 14.55
C ALA A 3 -20.48 5.63 13.76
N ASN A 4 -20.72 6.93 13.66
CA ASN A 4 -19.77 7.92 13.15
C ASN A 4 -18.62 8.06 14.18
N GLY A 5 -17.61 7.20 14.08
CA GLY A 5 -16.34 7.44 14.73
C GLY A 5 -15.68 8.65 14.13
N ALA A 6 -15.31 9.59 14.99
CA ALA A 6 -14.58 10.79 14.60
C ALA A 6 -13.34 10.41 13.77
N ARG A 7 -13.22 11.01 12.59
CA ARG A 7 -12.04 10.86 11.72
C ARG A 7 -11.06 11.95 12.09
N TYR A 8 -9.85 11.57 12.46
CA TYR A 8 -8.77 12.52 12.71
C TYR A 8 -7.58 12.18 11.81
N LEU A 9 -7.14 13.15 11.01
CA LEU A 9 -6.01 12.99 10.07
C LEU A 9 -6.14 11.79 9.10
N GLY A 10 -7.36 11.43 8.74
CA GLY A 10 -7.63 10.26 7.87
C GLY A 10 -7.51 8.91 8.58
N LEU A 11 -7.35 8.87 9.91
CA LEU A 11 -7.55 7.66 10.71
C LEU A 11 -8.89 7.70 11.43
N LEU A 12 -9.48 6.52 11.58
CA LEU A 12 -10.68 6.33 12.38
C LEU A 12 -10.29 6.31 13.86
N VAL A 13 -10.78 7.27 14.65
CA VAL A 13 -10.60 7.29 16.11
C VAL A 13 -11.70 6.42 16.72
N PHE A 14 -11.36 5.24 17.21
CA PHE A 14 -12.35 4.34 17.81
C PHE A 14 -11.77 3.49 18.94
N HIS A 15 -12.55 3.34 20.00
CA HIS A 15 -12.32 2.47 21.16
C HIS A 15 -12.90 1.06 20.90
N GLY A 16 -12.19 0.00 21.29
CA GLY A 16 -12.74 -1.36 21.46
C GLY A 16 -12.52 -2.36 20.32
N ASN A 17 -13.12 -2.16 19.14
CA ASN A 17 -13.15 -3.18 18.04
C ASN A 17 -12.55 -2.71 16.69
N SER A 18 -11.92 -1.54 16.69
CA SER A 18 -11.61 -0.73 15.49
C SER A 18 -10.40 -1.13 14.65
N LYS A 19 -9.54 -2.02 15.14
CA LYS A 19 -8.28 -2.34 14.44
C LYS A 19 -8.56 -2.95 13.06
N ARG A 20 -9.57 -3.82 12.96
CA ARG A 20 -9.94 -4.46 11.67
C ARG A 20 -10.50 -3.42 10.69
N ASP A 21 -11.31 -2.49 11.17
CA ASP A 21 -11.91 -1.44 10.36
C ASP A 21 -10.87 -0.42 9.90
N LEU A 22 -9.91 -0.06 10.77
CA LEU A 22 -8.75 0.74 10.42
C LEU A 22 -7.94 0.07 9.32
N TYR A 23 -7.69 -1.23 9.46
CA TYR A 23 -6.93 -2.01 8.48
C TYR A 23 -7.62 -2.08 7.12
N SER A 24 -8.94 -2.32 7.11
CA SER A 24 -9.73 -2.28 5.89
C SER A 24 -9.67 -0.88 5.28
N TYR A 25 -9.85 0.16 6.09
CA TYR A 25 -9.82 1.54 5.64
C TYR A 25 -8.49 1.91 4.96
N VAL A 26 -7.35 1.58 5.57
CA VAL A 26 -6.01 1.85 4.99
C VAL A 26 -5.84 1.11 3.67
N LYS A 27 -6.23 -0.17 3.63
CA LYS A 27 -6.20 -0.98 2.41
C LYS A 27 -7.07 -0.37 1.32
N ASP A 28 -8.34 -0.10 1.63
CA ASP A 28 -9.35 0.37 0.69
C ASP A 28 -8.98 1.76 0.14
N ASN A 29 -8.42 2.64 0.98
CA ASN A 29 -7.93 3.94 0.54
C ASN A 29 -6.75 3.81 -0.42
N THR A 30 -5.80 2.91 -0.12
CA THR A 30 -4.64 2.64 -0.99
C THR A 30 -5.08 2.07 -2.34
N ILE A 31 -5.98 1.08 -2.32
CA ILE A 31 -6.53 0.45 -3.53
C ILE A 31 -7.34 1.45 -4.36
N LYS A 32 -8.18 2.26 -3.71
CA LYS A 32 -8.96 3.30 -4.39
C LYS A 32 -8.07 4.30 -5.12
N ARG A 33 -6.93 4.67 -4.52
CA ARG A 33 -5.95 5.56 -5.17
C ARG A 33 -5.28 4.90 -6.37
N LEU A 34 -4.89 3.63 -6.24
CA LEU A 34 -4.31 2.84 -7.33
C LEU A 34 -5.28 2.68 -8.51
N ARG A 35 -6.54 2.34 -8.25
CA ARG A 35 -7.57 2.18 -9.29
C ARG A 35 -7.81 3.47 -10.06
N ARG A 36 -7.97 4.59 -9.35
CA ARG A 36 -8.17 5.90 -9.98
C ARG A 36 -7.06 6.28 -10.97
N TRP A 37 -5.82 5.84 -10.71
CA TRP A 37 -4.69 6.12 -11.60
C TRP A 37 -4.47 5.07 -12.67
N LYS A 38 -4.95 3.85 -12.45
CA LYS A 38 -5.01 2.82 -13.49
C LYS A 38 -5.85 3.32 -14.68
N ASP A 39 -6.95 4.01 -14.40
CA ASP A 39 -7.88 4.49 -15.42
C ASP A 39 -7.28 5.63 -16.28
N ASN A 40 -6.31 6.38 -15.74
CA ASN A 40 -5.69 7.54 -16.40
C ASN A 40 -4.50 7.22 -17.33
N GLN A 41 -4.31 5.96 -17.75
CA GLN A 41 -3.28 5.53 -18.73
C GLN A 41 -1.87 6.08 -18.44
N VAL A 42 -1.35 5.85 -17.24
CA VAL A 42 0.01 6.30 -16.87
C VAL A 42 1.08 5.41 -17.52
N ASN A 43 2.11 6.04 -18.11
CA ASN A 43 3.29 5.35 -18.65
C ASN A 43 4.12 4.65 -17.54
N HIS A 44 5.08 3.80 -17.93
CA HIS A 44 5.81 2.96 -16.97
C HIS A 44 6.66 3.77 -15.97
N ALA A 45 7.36 4.81 -16.44
CA ALA A 45 8.14 5.70 -15.57
C ALA A 45 7.25 6.48 -14.58
N GLY A 46 6.11 6.98 -15.04
CA GLY A 46 5.13 7.68 -14.22
C GLY A 46 4.54 6.78 -13.13
N ARG A 47 4.31 5.49 -13.43
CA ARG A 47 3.88 4.52 -12.40
C ARG A 47 4.91 4.37 -11.30
N GLU A 48 6.20 4.34 -11.62
CA GLU A 48 7.26 4.20 -10.62
C GLU A 48 7.23 5.39 -9.65
N VAL A 49 7.15 6.60 -10.21
CA VAL A 49 7.11 7.84 -9.44
C VAL A 49 5.85 7.88 -8.57
N LEU A 50 4.67 7.59 -9.12
CA LEU A 50 3.41 7.59 -8.38
C LEU A 50 3.39 6.59 -7.22
N LEU A 51 3.92 5.39 -7.46
CA LEU A 51 4.02 4.38 -6.41
C LEU A 51 4.88 4.88 -5.26
N LYS A 52 6.06 5.42 -5.55
CA LYS A 52 7.01 5.89 -4.55
C LYS A 52 6.55 7.13 -3.79
N SER A 53 5.97 8.11 -4.49
CA SER A 53 5.65 9.41 -3.89
C SER A 53 4.29 9.42 -3.19
N VAL A 54 3.34 8.58 -3.60
CA VAL A 54 1.98 8.63 -3.05
C VAL A 54 1.50 7.29 -2.51
N VAL A 55 1.60 6.20 -3.27
CA VAL A 55 0.98 4.93 -2.83
C VAL A 55 1.71 4.31 -1.63
N LEU A 56 3.04 4.24 -1.67
CA LEU A 56 3.83 3.66 -0.59
C LEU A 56 3.83 4.51 0.70
N PRO A 57 3.80 5.86 0.62
CA PRO A 57 3.69 6.69 1.82
C PRO A 57 2.32 6.70 2.49
N LEU A 58 1.22 6.47 1.75
CA LEU A 58 -0.15 6.47 2.31
C LEU A 58 -0.33 5.60 3.56
N PRO A 59 0.09 4.31 3.58
CA PRO A 59 -0.05 3.48 4.77
C PRO A 59 0.96 3.80 5.88
N ASN A 60 2.03 4.58 5.62
CA ASN A 60 3.09 4.82 6.61
C ASN A 60 2.58 5.48 7.89
N TYR A 61 1.61 6.40 7.78
CA TYR A 61 1.04 7.05 8.96
C TYR A 61 0.31 6.05 9.85
N ALA A 62 -0.50 5.16 9.26
CA ALA A 62 -1.17 4.10 10.02
C ALA A 62 -0.19 3.07 10.61
N ILE A 63 0.88 2.73 9.88
CA ILE A 63 1.95 1.84 10.34
C ILE A 63 2.70 2.45 11.53
N SER A 64 2.91 3.77 11.54
CA SER A 64 3.58 4.47 12.65
C SER A 64 2.76 4.47 13.94
N CYS A 65 1.43 4.42 13.84
CA CYS A 65 0.54 4.43 15.00
C CYS A 65 0.16 3.02 15.47
N PHE A 66 0.15 2.03 14.56
CA PHE A 66 -0.36 0.69 14.85
C PHE A 66 0.42 -0.42 14.15
N ARG A 67 0.58 -1.55 14.85
CA ARG A 67 1.12 -2.78 14.26
C ARG A 67 0.14 -3.42 13.30
N LEU A 68 0.31 -3.13 12.01
CA LEU A 68 -0.50 -3.77 10.95
C LEU A 68 -0.18 -5.27 10.85
N ARG A 69 -1.20 -6.09 10.56
CA ARG A 69 -0.98 -7.53 10.32
C ARG A 69 -0.27 -7.72 8.98
N LYS A 70 0.66 -8.67 8.93
CA LYS A 70 1.41 -9.05 7.73
C LYS A 70 0.50 -9.34 6.52
N THR A 71 -0.65 -9.97 6.76
CA THR A 71 -1.63 -10.29 5.71
C THR A 71 -2.13 -9.07 4.94
N ILE A 72 -2.34 -7.94 5.63
CA ILE A 72 -2.81 -6.70 4.99
C ILE A 72 -1.69 -6.06 4.17
N LEU A 73 -0.48 -6.03 4.72
CA LEU A 73 0.70 -5.50 4.02
C LEU A 73 0.99 -6.30 2.75
N GLN A 74 0.86 -7.63 2.81
CA GLN A 74 0.99 -8.50 1.65
C GLN A 74 -0.09 -8.24 0.61
N GLN A 75 -1.35 -8.03 1.03
CA GLN A 75 -2.43 -7.66 0.10
C GLN A 75 -2.14 -6.33 -0.61
N ILE A 76 -1.71 -5.30 0.13
CA ILE A 76 -1.34 -4.01 -0.48
C ILE A 76 -0.17 -4.18 -1.45
N SER A 77 0.86 -4.94 -1.07
CA SER A 77 2.03 -5.18 -1.92
C SER A 77 1.65 -5.90 -3.22
N SER A 78 0.70 -6.86 -3.16
CA SER A 78 0.14 -7.53 -4.34
C SER A 78 -0.62 -6.58 -5.27
N GLU A 79 -1.40 -5.65 -4.72
CA GLU A 79 -2.11 -4.63 -5.51
C GLU A 79 -1.14 -3.65 -6.19
N VAL A 80 -0.08 -3.25 -5.48
CA VAL A 80 1.01 -2.43 -6.03
C VAL A 80 1.71 -3.15 -7.18
N LEU A 81 2.04 -4.44 -7.00
CA LEU A 81 2.60 -5.28 -8.06
C LEU A 81 1.70 -5.33 -9.28
N TRP A 82 0.41 -5.56 -9.06
CA TRP A 82 -0.56 -5.65 -10.15
C TRP A 82 -0.68 -4.36 -10.94
N PHE A 83 -0.66 -3.22 -10.25
CA PHE A 83 -0.60 -1.89 -10.88
C PHE A 83 0.71 -1.68 -11.65
N TRP A 84 1.85 -2.08 -11.08
CA TRP A 84 3.16 -1.95 -11.72
C TRP A 84 3.22 -2.67 -13.07
N TRP A 85 2.87 -3.97 -13.08
CA TRP A 85 2.91 -4.79 -14.30
C TRP A 85 1.83 -4.42 -15.32
N GLY A 86 0.84 -3.61 -14.94
CA GLY A 86 -0.09 -2.98 -15.89
C GLY A 86 -1.09 -3.94 -16.50
N SER A 87 -1.87 -4.59 -15.66
CA SER A 87 -3.00 -5.44 -16.07
C SER A 87 -4.16 -4.57 -16.58
N LYS A 88 -4.68 -4.82 -17.79
CA LYS A 88 -6.00 -4.32 -18.20
C LYS A 88 -7.09 -5.14 -17.52
N GLU A 89 -8.28 -4.58 -17.36
CA GLU A 89 -9.41 -5.32 -16.80
C GLU A 89 -9.65 -6.59 -17.64
N GLY A 90 -9.55 -7.76 -17.02
CA GLY A 90 -9.63 -9.08 -17.70
C GLY A 90 -8.29 -9.76 -18.03
N GLU A 91 -7.15 -9.05 -18.03
CA GLU A 91 -5.85 -9.63 -18.41
C GLU A 91 -4.88 -9.74 -17.23
N ARG A 92 -4.72 -10.93 -16.66
CA ARG A 92 -3.69 -11.17 -15.62
C ARG A 92 -2.30 -11.20 -16.27
N LYS A 93 -1.49 -10.17 -16.05
CA LYS A 93 -0.08 -10.18 -16.43
C LYS A 93 0.76 -10.95 -15.43
N ILE A 94 1.73 -11.71 -15.95
CA ILE A 94 2.67 -12.50 -15.14
C ILE A 94 3.55 -11.53 -14.34
N HIS A 95 3.66 -11.77 -13.04
CA HIS A 95 4.61 -11.10 -12.17
C HIS A 95 6.00 -11.71 -12.38
N TRP A 96 6.81 -11.12 -13.26
CA TRP A 96 8.14 -11.64 -13.59
C TRP A 96 9.15 -11.54 -12.44
N ILE A 97 8.93 -10.58 -11.52
CA ILE A 97 9.85 -10.30 -10.41
C ILE A 97 9.04 -10.29 -9.10
N LYS A 98 9.55 -11.00 -8.10
CA LYS A 98 8.99 -11.03 -6.74
C LYS A 98 9.08 -9.65 -6.08
N TRP A 99 8.14 -9.35 -5.18
CA TRP A 99 8.13 -8.11 -4.38
C TRP A 99 9.48 -7.83 -3.72
N ASP A 100 10.06 -8.85 -3.07
CA ASP A 100 11.32 -8.74 -2.33
C ASP A 100 12.50 -8.26 -3.19
N LYS A 101 12.49 -8.56 -4.49
CA LYS A 101 13.52 -8.08 -5.42
C LYS A 101 13.22 -6.67 -5.92
N LEU A 102 11.94 -6.32 -6.08
CA LEU A 102 11.55 -4.95 -6.46
C LEU A 102 11.79 -3.95 -5.32
N SER A 103 11.76 -4.41 -4.07
CA SER A 103 11.95 -3.55 -2.91
C SER A 103 13.41 -3.18 -2.64
N LEU A 104 14.35 -3.94 -3.18
CA LEU A 104 15.78 -3.63 -3.15
C LEU A 104 16.08 -2.28 -3.81
N CYS A 105 17.16 -1.63 -3.39
CA CYS A 105 17.63 -0.39 -3.99
C CYS A 105 18.00 -0.59 -5.47
N LYS A 106 18.05 0.50 -6.25
CA LYS A 106 18.42 0.44 -7.67
C LYS A 106 19.82 -0.13 -7.90
N GLY A 107 20.76 0.14 -6.97
CA GLY A 107 22.12 -0.42 -7.02
C GLY A 107 22.15 -1.94 -6.89
N ASP A 108 21.17 -2.53 -6.20
CA ASP A 108 21.08 -3.97 -5.94
C ASP A 108 20.15 -4.69 -6.96
N GLY A 109 19.83 -4.02 -8.07
CA GLY A 109 18.98 -4.58 -9.13
C GLY A 109 17.47 -4.58 -8.81
N GLY A 110 17.04 -3.77 -7.83
CA GLY A 110 15.62 -3.53 -7.54
C GLY A 110 15.10 -2.18 -8.03
N LEU A 111 13.86 -1.85 -7.66
CA LEU A 111 13.25 -0.57 -8.00
C LEU A 111 13.29 0.44 -6.85
N GLY A 112 13.63 0.01 -5.63
CA GLY A 112 13.57 0.83 -4.41
C GLY A 112 12.14 1.07 -3.96
N LEU A 113 11.22 0.13 -4.20
CA LEU A 113 9.87 0.18 -3.66
C LEU A 113 9.92 -0.23 -2.18
N ARG A 114 9.75 0.72 -1.26
CA ARG A 114 9.87 0.45 0.18
C ARG A 114 9.01 -0.76 0.62
N ASP A 115 9.66 -1.73 1.25
CA ASP A 115 8.96 -2.85 1.86
C ASP A 115 8.21 -2.43 3.13
N MET A 116 6.89 -2.60 3.11
CA MET A 116 6.02 -2.18 4.21
C MET A 116 6.15 -3.10 5.43
N GLU A 117 6.49 -4.38 5.26
CA GLU A 117 6.65 -5.31 6.38
C GLU A 117 7.88 -4.94 7.21
N SER A 118 9.01 -4.72 6.55
CA SER A 118 10.26 -4.27 7.18
C SER A 118 10.06 -2.92 7.86
N PHE A 119 9.38 -1.98 7.19
CA PHE A 119 9.11 -0.65 7.76
C PHE A 119 8.20 -0.71 9.00
N ASN A 120 7.18 -1.58 8.99
CA ASN A 120 6.31 -1.82 10.14
C ASN A 120 7.10 -2.41 11.33
N LYS A 121 8.06 -3.30 11.09
CA LYS A 121 8.93 -3.82 12.16
C LYS A 121 9.80 -2.71 12.77
N VAL A 122 10.43 -1.90 11.93
CA VAL A 122 11.35 -0.82 12.37
C VAL A 122 10.60 0.27 13.13
N LEU A 123 9.45 0.73 12.64
CA LEU A 123 8.70 1.81 13.29
C LEU A 123 8.13 1.43 14.67
N LEU A 124 7.89 0.14 14.90
CA LEU A 124 7.40 -0.38 16.18
C LEU A 124 8.52 -0.75 17.16
N ALA A 125 9.75 -0.91 16.68
CA ALA A 125 10.92 -1.16 17.52
C ALA A 125 11.47 0.13 18.15
N LYS A 126 10.69 1.21 18.10
CA LYS A 126 11.02 2.54 18.58
C LYS A 126 10.50 2.77 19.99
#